data_AF-A0A7V5XI01-F1
#
_entry.id   AF-A0A7V5XI01-F1
#
_cell.length_a   1.000
_cell.length_b   1.000
_cell.length_c   1.000
_cell.angle_alpha   90.00
_cell.angle_beta   90.00
_cell.angle_gamma   90.00
#
_symmetry.space_group_name_H-M   'P 1'
#
loop_
_entity.id
_entity.type
_entity.pdbx_description
1 polymer ?
#
loop_
_entity_poly.entity_id
_entity_poly.type
_entity_poly.pdbx_seq_one_letter_code
_entity_poly.pdbx_strand_id
1 'polypeptide(L)'
;MPVYKYEALSREGLIIKGEIEALNLEEFFNYLSQEGLILLKYRAKIFPWEKFFKRIKRKDLAEFCHNLAFLISAGVPIISALKDLKETIVNPLLKRKVEKIISEILKGETLSSAFKNVNIFPPIVISLVKIGEETGRLDKTLEEASRHLYRVEEIISQTKRAMMYPTFVIFSISGAFLFWMIYVLPKILE
;
A
#
# COMPACT_ATOMS: atom_id res chain seq x y z
N MET A 1 -1.24 11.98 -10.25
CA MET A 1 -2.50 12.60 -10.71
C MET A 1 -3.15 13.26 -9.50
N PRO A 2 -3.23 14.60 -9.47
CA PRO A 2 -4.01 15.32 -8.48
C PRO A 2 -5.51 15.01 -8.64
N VAL A 3 -6.23 15.05 -7.52
CA VAL A 3 -7.69 14.92 -7.50
C VAL A 3 -8.28 16.32 -7.33
N TYR A 4 -9.19 16.71 -8.20
CA TYR A 4 -9.93 17.95 -8.14
C TYR A 4 -11.33 17.67 -7.61
N LYS A 5 -11.65 18.18 -6.40
CA LYS A 5 -13.03 18.27 -5.94
C LYS A 5 -13.63 19.55 -6.48
N TYR A 6 -14.82 19.49 -7.05
CA TYR A 6 -15.46 20.65 -7.66
C TYR A 6 -16.94 20.76 -7.26
N GLU A 7 -17.41 21.99 -7.21
CA GLU A 7 -18.84 22.35 -7.24
C GLU A 7 -19.07 23.09 -8.55
N ALA A 8 -19.98 22.60 -9.37
CA ALA A 8 -20.30 23.16 -10.67
C ALA A 8 -21.81 23.24 -10.89
N LEU A 9 -22.23 24.16 -11.74
CA LEU A 9 -23.62 24.39 -12.10
C LEU A 9 -23.95 23.62 -13.39
N SER A 10 -24.97 22.76 -13.34
CA SER A 10 -25.57 22.14 -14.53
C SER A 10 -26.32 23.18 -15.36
N ARG A 11 -26.57 22.88 -16.64
CA ARG A 11 -27.43 23.68 -17.51
C ARG A 11 -28.85 23.86 -16.97
N GLU A 12 -29.31 22.94 -16.12
CA GLU A 12 -30.61 23.02 -15.45
C GLU A 12 -30.60 23.90 -14.18
N GLY A 13 -29.48 24.55 -13.86
CA GLY A 13 -29.34 25.40 -12.67
C GLY A 13 -29.11 24.63 -11.37
N LEU A 14 -28.85 23.32 -11.45
CA LEU A 14 -28.54 22.48 -10.29
C LEU A 14 -27.05 22.54 -9.95
N ILE A 15 -26.74 22.69 -8.66
CA ILE A 15 -25.36 22.62 -8.17
C ILE A 15 -24.99 21.15 -7.99
N ILE A 16 -24.00 20.70 -8.77
CA ILE A 16 -23.45 19.36 -8.74
C ILE A 16 -22.09 19.40 -8.04
N LYS A 17 -21.88 18.48 -7.10
CA LYS A 17 -20.59 18.27 -6.46
C LYS A 17 -19.96 16.99 -7.00
N GLY A 18 -18.72 17.07 -7.46
CA GLY A 18 -18.02 15.95 -8.08
C GLY A 18 -16.53 15.92 -7.74
N GLU A 19 -15.90 14.80 -8.09
CA GLU A 19 -14.46 14.62 -7.98
C GLU A 19 -13.93 14.00 -9.27
N ILE A 20 -12.83 14.53 -9.78
CA ILE A 20 -12.16 14.00 -10.97
C ILE A 20 -10.65 13.95 -10.79
N GLU A 21 -10.03 12.88 -11.30
CA GLU A 21 -8.58 12.78 -11.46
C GLU A 21 -8.19 13.40 -12.81
N ALA A 22 -7.35 14.43 -12.79
CA ALA A 22 -6.82 15.06 -13.99
C ALA A 22 -5.30 15.24 -13.84
N LEU A 23 -4.57 15.16 -14.95
CA LEU A 23 -3.11 15.34 -15.03
C LEU A 23 -2.72 16.77 -14.67
N ASN A 24 -3.51 17.74 -15.14
CA ASN A 24 -3.29 19.16 -14.94
C ASN A 24 -4.63 19.91 -14.84
N LEU A 25 -4.55 21.22 -14.58
CA LEU A 25 -5.73 22.08 -14.45
C LEU A 25 -6.48 22.22 -15.79
N GLU A 26 -5.77 22.17 -16.91
CA GLU A 26 -6.33 22.27 -18.26
C GLU A 26 -7.25 21.10 -18.60
N GLU A 27 -6.83 19.86 -18.33
CA GLU A 27 -7.64 18.66 -18.51
C GLU A 27 -8.90 18.67 -17.62
N PHE A 28 -8.78 19.18 -16.39
CA PHE A 28 -9.93 19.37 -15.49
C PHE A 28 -10.96 20.36 -16.07
N PHE A 29 -10.52 21.49 -16.61
CA PHE A 29 -11.42 22.47 -17.24
C PHE A 29 -12.03 21.95 -18.54
N ASN A 30 -11.26 21.19 -19.34
CA ASN A 30 -11.76 20.56 -20.56
C ASN A 30 -12.87 19.56 -20.25
N TYR A 31 -12.73 18.77 -19.19
CA TYR A 31 -13.77 17.86 -18.72
C TYR A 31 -15.07 18.61 -18.36
N LEU A 32 -14.97 19.66 -17.53
CA LEU A 32 -16.16 20.42 -17.13
C LEU A 32 -16.86 21.08 -18.33
N SER A 33 -16.07 21.56 -19.29
CA SER A 33 -16.59 22.17 -20.52
C SER A 33 -17.31 21.14 -21.41
N GLN A 34 -16.77 19.92 -21.52
CA GLN A 34 -17.40 18.82 -22.26
C GLN A 34 -18.71 18.37 -21.63
N GLU A 35 -18.79 18.32 -20.30
CA GLU A 35 -20.00 17.99 -19.55
C GLU A 35 -21.01 19.16 -19.48
N GLY A 36 -20.66 20.33 -20.05
CA GLY A 36 -21.51 21.52 -20.01
C GLY A 36 -21.71 22.09 -18.61
N LEU A 37 -20.76 21.84 -17.71
CA LEU A 37 -20.77 22.26 -16.31
C LEU A 37 -20.01 23.57 -16.14
N ILE A 38 -20.60 24.52 -15.42
CA ILE A 38 -19.94 25.80 -15.11
C ILE A 38 -19.29 25.69 -13.74
N LEU A 39 -17.96 25.84 -13.66
CA LEU A 39 -17.23 25.74 -12.40
C LEU A 39 -17.61 26.89 -11.44
N LEU A 40 -18.07 26.56 -10.24
CA LEU A 40 -18.28 27.53 -9.16
C LEU A 40 -17.09 27.58 -8.20
N LYS A 41 -16.59 26.40 -7.81
CA LYS A 41 -15.50 26.27 -6.85
C LYS A 41 -14.73 24.98 -7.09
N TYR A 42 -13.41 25.04 -7.03
CA TYR A 42 -12.56 23.85 -7.01
C TYR A 42 -11.60 23.85 -5.83
N ARG A 43 -11.22 22.65 -5.40
CA ARG A 43 -10.10 22.42 -4.49
C ARG A 43 -9.20 21.34 -5.07
N ALA A 44 -7.99 21.71 -5.46
CA ALA A 44 -6.96 20.76 -5.85
C ALA A 44 -6.36 20.11 -4.60
N LYS A 45 -6.52 18.79 -4.45
CA LYS A 45 -5.66 18.02 -3.54
C LYS A 45 -4.36 17.72 -4.30
N ILE A 46 -3.39 18.62 -4.19
CA ILE A 46 -2.06 18.52 -4.83
C ILE A 46 -1.28 17.32 -4.28
N PHE A 47 -1.48 16.99 -3.00
CA PHE A 47 -0.79 15.90 -2.32
C PHE A 47 -1.81 15.02 -1.58
N PRO A 48 -2.01 13.76 -1.98
CA PRO A 48 -2.81 12.82 -1.21
C PRO A 48 -1.94 12.21 -0.10
N TRP A 49 -1.88 12.86 1.05
CA TRP A 49 -1.25 12.32 2.28
C TRP A 49 -1.89 10.99 2.70
N GLU A 50 -3.13 10.73 2.30
CA GLU A 50 -3.81 9.43 2.37
C GLU A 50 -3.06 8.29 1.63
N LYS A 51 -2.28 8.59 0.57
CA LYS A 51 -1.40 7.60 -0.10
C LYS A 51 -0.07 7.42 0.63
N PHE A 52 0.40 8.42 1.38
CA PHE A 52 1.67 8.35 2.12
C PHE A 52 1.57 7.49 3.39
N PHE A 53 0.39 7.45 4.03
CA PHE A 53 0.20 6.69 5.27
C PHE A 53 -0.16 5.21 5.09
N LYS A 54 -0.36 4.71 3.86
CA LYS A 54 -0.83 3.34 3.63
C LYS A 54 0.25 2.43 3.07
N ARG A 55 1.42 2.39 3.72
CA ARG A 55 2.45 1.38 3.40
C ARG A 55 1.86 -0.02 3.61
N ILE A 56 2.05 -0.90 2.63
CA ILE A 56 1.65 -2.31 2.75
C ILE A 56 2.60 -2.97 3.74
N LYS A 57 2.07 -3.55 4.82
CA LYS A 57 2.88 -4.27 5.81
C LYS A 57 3.24 -5.63 5.24
N ARG A 58 4.39 -6.19 5.64
CA ARG A 58 4.74 -7.57 5.24
C ARG A 58 3.73 -8.58 5.74
N LYS A 59 3.15 -8.34 6.92
CA LYS A 59 2.06 -9.15 7.47
C LYS A 59 0.86 -9.21 6.52
N ASP A 60 0.45 -8.08 5.93
CA ASP A 60 -0.65 -8.04 4.96
C ASP A 60 -0.34 -8.90 3.71
N LEU A 61 0.92 -8.89 3.25
CA LEU A 61 1.36 -9.74 2.13
C LEU A 61 1.42 -11.23 2.51
N ALA A 62 1.84 -11.54 3.73
CA ALA A 62 1.90 -12.90 4.25
C ALA A 62 0.49 -13.50 4.35
N GLU A 63 -0.46 -12.76 4.94
CA GLU A 63 -1.88 -13.14 5.02
C GLU A 63 -2.49 -13.31 3.62
N PHE A 64 -2.19 -12.41 2.69
CA PHE A 64 -2.64 -12.53 1.31
C PHE A 64 -2.12 -13.83 0.65
N CYS A 65 -0.83 -14.14 0.76
CA CYS A 65 -0.26 -15.38 0.22
C CYS A 65 -0.85 -16.63 0.88
N HIS A 66 -1.06 -16.61 2.21
CA HIS A 66 -1.66 -17.72 2.94
C HIS A 66 -3.09 -18.00 2.49
N ASN A 67 -3.93 -16.95 2.42
CA ASN A 67 -5.32 -17.12 2.04
C ASN A 67 -5.45 -17.52 0.57
N LEU A 68 -4.56 -17.03 -0.29
CA LEU A 68 -4.50 -17.48 -1.69
C LEU A 68 -4.09 -18.95 -1.78
N ALA A 69 -3.07 -19.38 -1.04
CA ALA A 69 -2.68 -20.79 -0.96
C ALA A 69 -3.84 -21.68 -0.51
N PHE A 70 -4.58 -21.25 0.52
CA PHE A 70 -5.76 -21.96 1.03
C PHE A 70 -6.84 -22.12 -0.05
N LEU A 71 -7.23 -21.04 -0.73
CA LEU A 71 -8.24 -21.09 -1.78
C LEU A 71 -7.81 -21.97 -2.97
N ILE A 72 -6.54 -21.87 -3.37
CA ILE A 72 -5.99 -22.70 -4.46
C ILE A 72 -5.96 -24.18 -4.04
N SER A 73 -5.59 -24.49 -2.79
CA SER A 73 -5.63 -25.86 -2.27
C SER A 73 -7.04 -26.44 -2.20
N ALA A 74 -8.05 -25.59 -2.03
CA ALA A 74 -9.46 -25.97 -2.08
C ALA A 74 -10.01 -26.11 -3.53
N GLY A 75 -9.16 -25.94 -4.55
CA GLY A 75 -9.54 -26.06 -5.95
C GLY A 75 -10.25 -24.83 -6.53
N VAL A 76 -10.24 -23.70 -5.81
CA VAL A 76 -10.84 -22.46 -6.32
C VAL A 76 -9.99 -21.91 -7.48
N PRO A 77 -10.59 -21.57 -8.62
CA PRO A 77 -9.87 -20.96 -9.73
C PRO A 77 -9.16 -19.67 -9.32
N ILE A 78 -7.91 -19.47 -9.78
CA ILE A 78 -7.04 -18.35 -9.37
C ILE A 78 -7.69 -16.96 -9.49
N ILE A 79 -8.43 -16.72 -10.58
CA ILE A 79 -9.11 -15.43 -10.80
C ILE A 79 -10.23 -15.21 -9.79
N SER A 80 -11.01 -16.25 -9.49
CA SER A 80 -12.08 -16.18 -8.48
C SER A 80 -11.48 -15.97 -7.10
N ALA A 81 -10.45 -16.74 -6.74
CA ALA A 81 -9.75 -16.60 -5.47
C ALA A 81 -9.19 -15.18 -5.27
N LEU A 82 -8.55 -14.60 -6.30
CA LEU A 82 -8.04 -13.23 -6.25
C LEU A 82 -9.16 -12.19 -6.09
N LYS A 83 -10.31 -12.38 -6.74
CA LYS A 83 -11.48 -11.50 -6.59
C LYS A 83 -12.05 -11.58 -5.17
N ASP A 84 -12.17 -12.77 -4.61
CA ASP A 84 -12.68 -12.98 -3.25
C ASP A 84 -11.74 -12.35 -2.21
N LEU A 85 -10.42 -12.55 -2.36
CA LEU A 85 -9.43 -11.90 -1.49
C LEU A 85 -9.42 -10.38 -1.64
N LYS A 86 -9.67 -9.85 -2.84
CA LYS A 86 -9.75 -8.40 -3.06
C LYS A 86 -10.80 -7.74 -2.16
N GLU A 87 -11.91 -8.42 -1.89
CA GLU A 87 -12.98 -7.88 -1.06
C GLU A 87 -12.70 -7.93 0.45
N THR A 88 -11.82 -8.83 0.90
CA THR A 88 -11.42 -8.93 2.31
C THR A 88 -10.24 -8.04 2.69
N ILE A 89 -9.50 -7.51 1.71
CA ILE A 89 -8.32 -6.66 1.95
C ILE A 89 -8.71 -5.29 2.52
N VAL A 90 -8.24 -5.01 3.72
CA VAL A 90 -8.43 -3.72 4.42
C VAL A 90 -7.55 -2.61 3.83
N ASN A 91 -6.33 -2.93 3.38
CA ASN A 91 -5.39 -1.94 2.86
C ASN A 91 -5.75 -1.53 1.41
N PRO A 92 -6.18 -0.28 1.15
CA PRO A 92 -6.60 0.14 -0.19
C PRO A 92 -5.48 0.13 -1.22
N LEU A 93 -4.21 0.32 -0.82
CA LEU A 93 -3.10 0.17 -1.75
C LEU A 93 -2.95 -1.28 -2.18
N LEU A 94 -3.03 -2.23 -1.24
CA LEU A 94 -2.98 -3.65 -1.57
C LEU A 94 -4.19 -4.05 -2.44
N LYS A 95 -5.41 -3.58 -2.13
CA LYS A 95 -6.62 -3.81 -2.93
C LYS A 95 -6.43 -3.39 -4.39
N ARG A 96 -5.92 -2.18 -4.63
CA ARG A 96 -5.60 -1.66 -5.98
C ARG A 96 -4.52 -2.48 -6.69
N LYS A 97 -3.52 -2.97 -5.97
CA LYS A 97 -2.47 -3.81 -6.56
C LYS A 97 -3.01 -5.18 -6.93
N VAL A 98 -3.84 -5.80 -6.10
CA VAL A 98 -4.53 -7.06 -6.43
C VAL A 98 -5.45 -6.90 -7.63
N GLU A 99 -6.17 -5.79 -7.73
CA GLU A 99 -6.96 -5.46 -8.93
C GLU A 99 -6.11 -5.38 -10.20
N LYS A 100 -4.93 -4.75 -10.11
CA LYS A 100 -3.96 -4.73 -11.21
C LYS A 100 -3.49 -6.14 -11.57
N ILE A 101 -3.20 -7.00 -10.59
CA ILE A 101 -2.80 -8.40 -10.82
C ILE A 101 -3.89 -9.15 -11.58
N ILE A 102 -5.14 -9.05 -11.13
CA ILE A 102 -6.29 -9.68 -11.81
C ILE A 102 -6.37 -9.19 -13.26
N SER A 103 -6.22 -7.88 -13.49
CA SER A 103 -6.27 -7.31 -14.84
C SER A 103 -5.15 -7.79 -15.76
N GLU A 104 -3.97 -8.07 -15.23
CA GLU A 104 -2.83 -8.57 -16.02
C GLU A 104 -3.00 -10.05 -16.36
N ILE A 105 -3.48 -10.86 -15.41
CA ILE A 105 -3.78 -12.28 -15.67
C ILE A 105 -4.89 -12.42 -16.71
N LEU A 106 -5.93 -11.57 -16.66
CA LEU A 106 -6.98 -11.54 -17.68
C LEU A 106 -6.47 -11.15 -19.08
N LYS A 107 -5.33 -10.46 -19.17
CA LYS A 107 -4.65 -10.15 -20.44
C LYS A 107 -3.74 -11.28 -20.93
N GLY A 108 -3.64 -12.38 -20.18
CA GLY A 108 -2.82 -13.54 -20.52
C GLY A 108 -1.42 -13.52 -19.89
N GLU A 109 -1.11 -12.58 -19.01
CA GLU A 109 0.15 -12.61 -18.26
C GLU A 109 0.15 -13.73 -17.22
N THR A 110 1.33 -14.26 -16.91
CA THR A 110 1.51 -15.21 -15.81
C THR A 110 1.32 -14.51 -14.46
N LEU A 111 0.93 -15.27 -13.42
CA LEU A 111 0.81 -14.79 -12.05
C LEU A 111 2.13 -14.22 -11.53
N SER A 112 3.26 -14.86 -11.84
CA SER A 112 4.60 -14.39 -11.47
C SER A 112 4.96 -13.07 -12.16
N SER A 113 4.61 -12.89 -13.44
CA SER A 113 4.75 -11.62 -14.16
C SER A 113 3.89 -10.54 -13.50
N ALA A 114 2.63 -10.86 -13.20
CA ALA A 114 1.71 -9.93 -12.55
C ALA A 114 2.18 -9.49 -11.15
N PHE A 115 2.74 -10.42 -10.37
CA PHE A 115 3.35 -10.13 -9.06
C PHE A 115 4.58 -9.23 -9.18
N LYS A 116 5.37 -9.40 -10.25
CA LYS A 116 6.53 -8.55 -10.54
C LYS A 116 6.12 -7.12 -10.91
N ASN A 117 5.08 -6.96 -11.74
CA ASN A 117 4.63 -5.67 -12.27
C ASN A 117 3.98 -4.74 -11.22
N VAL A 118 3.50 -5.30 -10.11
CA VAL A 118 2.97 -4.50 -9.00
C VAL A 118 4.06 -3.95 -8.08
N ASN A 119 5.27 -4.54 -8.09
CA ASN A 119 6.44 -4.14 -7.31
C ASN A 119 6.16 -3.99 -5.79
N ILE A 120 5.37 -4.91 -5.22
CA ILE A 120 5.10 -4.98 -3.78
C ILE A 120 5.64 -6.26 -3.14
N PHE A 121 5.84 -7.30 -3.95
CA PHE A 121 6.31 -8.60 -3.48
C PHE A 121 7.84 -8.66 -3.52
N PRO A 122 8.48 -9.19 -2.46
CA PRO A 122 9.92 -9.45 -2.49
C PRO A 122 10.30 -10.43 -3.61
N PRO A 123 11.54 -10.37 -4.14
CA PRO A 123 11.99 -11.26 -5.22
C PRO A 123 11.79 -12.75 -4.93
N ILE A 124 12.04 -13.17 -3.68
CA ILE A 124 11.83 -14.56 -3.26
C ILE A 124 10.38 -15.03 -3.42
N VAL A 125 9.40 -14.15 -3.16
CA VAL A 125 7.97 -14.48 -3.34
C VAL A 125 7.65 -14.65 -4.82
N ILE A 126 8.17 -13.76 -5.68
CA ILE A 126 7.99 -13.85 -7.13
C ILE A 126 8.59 -15.17 -7.66
N SER A 127 9.78 -15.55 -7.20
CA SER A 127 10.42 -16.81 -7.56
C SER A 127 9.62 -18.03 -7.12
N LEU A 128 9.09 -18.04 -5.89
CA LEU A 128 8.24 -19.14 -5.40
C LEU A 128 6.96 -19.26 -6.21
N VAL A 129 6.30 -18.14 -6.51
CA VAL A 129 5.11 -18.14 -7.38
C VAL A 129 5.45 -18.69 -8.76
N LYS A 130 6.56 -18.27 -9.36
CA LYS A 130 7.01 -18.78 -10.65
C LYS A 130 7.23 -20.30 -10.63
N ILE A 131 7.90 -20.82 -9.61
CA ILE A 131 8.08 -22.27 -9.42
C ILE A 131 6.72 -22.96 -9.27
N GLY A 132 5.79 -22.34 -8.53
CA GLY A 132 4.43 -22.84 -8.35
C GLY A 132 3.64 -22.92 -9.66
N GLU A 133 3.75 -21.91 -10.51
CA GLU A 133 3.14 -21.92 -11.84
C GLU A 133 3.74 -23.01 -12.75
N GLU A 134 5.07 -23.10 -12.81
CA GLU A 134 5.78 -24.06 -13.66
C GLU A 134 5.55 -25.52 -13.23
N THR A 135 5.39 -25.77 -11.92
CA THR A 135 5.18 -27.11 -11.36
C THR A 135 3.71 -27.45 -11.12
N GLY A 136 2.79 -26.50 -11.30
CA GLY A 136 1.38 -26.65 -10.95
C GLY A 136 1.11 -26.77 -9.45
N ARG A 137 2.06 -26.33 -8.60
CA ARG A 137 2.00 -26.44 -7.12
C ARG A 137 1.93 -25.06 -6.46
N LEU A 138 1.03 -24.22 -6.95
CA LEU A 138 0.81 -22.87 -6.41
C LEU A 138 0.38 -22.90 -4.94
N ASP A 139 -0.43 -23.88 -4.55
CA ASP A 139 -0.84 -24.13 -3.16
C ASP A 139 0.37 -24.18 -2.20
N LYS A 140 1.36 -25.02 -2.51
CA LYS A 140 2.52 -25.23 -1.63
C LYS A 140 3.49 -24.07 -1.65
N THR A 141 3.74 -23.51 -2.83
CA THR A 141 4.73 -22.44 -3.01
C THR A 141 4.23 -21.10 -2.48
N LEU A 142 2.93 -20.80 -2.58
CA LEU A 142 2.33 -19.63 -1.93
C LEU A 142 2.32 -19.76 -0.41
N GLU A 143 2.08 -20.96 0.12
CA GLU A 143 2.18 -21.22 1.56
C GLU A 143 3.62 -21.04 2.06
N GLU A 144 4.61 -21.49 1.29
CA GLU A 144 6.02 -21.25 1.60
C GLU A 144 6.40 -19.78 1.53
N ALA A 145 5.86 -19.03 0.56
CA ALA A 145 6.04 -17.58 0.47
C ALA A 145 5.44 -16.87 1.70
N SER A 146 4.24 -17.28 2.14
CA SER A 146 3.60 -16.80 3.36
C SER A 146 4.48 -17.05 4.59
N ARG A 147 4.92 -18.29 4.81
CA ARG A 147 5.79 -18.66 5.94
C ARG A 147 7.09 -17.86 5.95
N HIS A 148 7.70 -17.66 4.79
CA HIS A 148 8.90 -16.83 4.66
C HIS A 148 8.62 -15.38 5.09
N LEU A 149 7.54 -14.78 4.62
CA LEU A 149 7.17 -13.40 4.98
C LEU A 149 6.88 -13.24 6.48
N TYR A 150 6.17 -14.21 7.09
CA TYR A 150 5.93 -14.23 8.54
C TYR A 150 7.22 -14.31 9.33
N ARG A 151 8.14 -15.21 8.94
CA ARG A 151 9.44 -15.37 9.61
C ARG A 151 10.26 -14.08 9.55
N VAL A 152 10.29 -13.41 8.39
CA VAL A 152 11.00 -12.12 8.25
C VAL A 152 10.38 -11.05 9.14
N GLU A 153 9.04 -10.96 9.19
CA GLU A 153 8.36 -9.98 10.05
C GLU A 153 8.59 -10.28 11.54
N GLU A 154 8.61 -11.55 11.92
CA GLU A 154 8.92 -11.98 13.28
C GLU A 154 10.34 -11.58 13.69
N ILE A 155 11.34 -11.87 12.87
CA ILE A 155 12.74 -11.47 13.12
C ILE A 155 12.83 -9.96 13.33
N ILE A 156 12.22 -9.16 12.44
CA ILE A 156 12.24 -7.70 12.54
C ILE A 156 11.53 -7.21 13.80
N SER A 157 10.39 -7.83 14.15
CA SER A 157 9.64 -7.50 15.36
C SER A 157 10.46 -7.81 16.62
N GLN A 158 11.13 -8.97 16.67
CA GLN A 158 12.01 -9.37 17.77
C GLN A 158 13.21 -8.43 17.88
N THR A 159 13.87 -8.09 16.77
CA THR A 159 14.98 -7.12 16.77
C THR A 159 14.53 -5.75 17.28
N LYS A 160 13.37 -5.26 16.83
CA LYS A 160 12.81 -3.99 17.33
C LYS A 160 12.57 -4.02 18.84
N ARG A 161 12.03 -5.13 19.37
CA ARG A 161 11.82 -5.30 20.80
C ARG A 161 13.15 -5.30 21.57
N ALA A 162 14.16 -6.02 21.07
CA ALA A 162 15.49 -6.05 21.68
C ALA A 162 16.18 -4.66 21.66
N MET A 163 15.96 -3.85 20.62
CA MET A 163 16.51 -2.49 20.52
C MET A 163 15.78 -1.46 21.37
N MET A 164 14.58 -1.75 21.87
CA MET A 164 13.78 -0.79 22.62
C MET A 164 14.48 -0.33 23.90
N TYR A 165 15.03 -1.27 24.69
CA TYR A 165 15.72 -0.95 25.94
C TYR A 165 17.03 -0.15 25.71
N PRO A 166 17.98 -0.59 24.85
CA PRO A 166 19.18 0.19 24.54
C PRO A 166 18.86 1.60 24.06
N THR A 167 17.85 1.75 23.20
CA THR A 167 17.45 3.06 22.66
C THR A 167 16.95 3.99 23.77
N PHE A 168 16.12 3.47 24.68
CA PHE A 168 15.61 4.23 25.81
C PHE A 168 16.73 4.70 26.76
N VAL A 169 17.67 3.81 27.07
CA VAL A 169 18.81 4.12 27.96
C VAL A 169 19.72 5.18 27.34
N ILE A 170 20.12 5.01 26.07
CA ILE A 170 20.96 5.98 25.36
C ILE A 170 20.28 7.34 25.34
N PHE A 171 18.99 7.40 24.99
CA PHE A 171 18.25 8.65 24.95
C PHE A 171 18.18 9.33 26.33
N SER A 172 17.97 8.55 27.40
CA SER A 172 17.92 9.05 28.78
C SER A 172 19.26 9.63 29.22
N ILE A 173 20.37 8.91 28.96
CA ILE A 173 21.72 9.36 29.30
C ILE A 173 22.09 10.61 28.51
N SER A 174 21.84 10.62 27.20
CA SER A 174 22.09 11.79 26.35
C SER A 174 21.28 13.01 26.80
N GLY A 175 20.02 12.82 27.18
CA GLY A 175 19.16 13.88 27.72
C GLY A 175 19.69 14.44 29.04
N ALA A 176 20.08 13.58 29.99
CA ALA A 176 20.64 14.00 31.27
C ALA A 176 21.98 14.74 31.09
N PHE A 177 22.85 14.25 30.20
CA PHE A 177 24.12 14.89 29.89
C PHE A 177 23.93 16.28 29.26
N LEU A 178 23.01 16.42 28.29
CA LEU A 178 22.65 17.70 27.69
C LEU A 178 22.11 18.69 28.72
N PHE A 179 21.20 18.24 29.59
CA PHE A 179 20.68 19.06 30.69
C PHE A 179 21.79 19.56 31.61
N TRP A 180 22.70 18.67 32.00
CA TRP A 180 23.84 19.02 32.85
C TRP A 180 24.76 20.05 32.18
N MET A 181 25.11 19.85 30.91
CA MET A 181 25.94 20.79 30.15
C MET A 181 25.31 22.17 29.98
N ILE A 182 24.01 22.23 29.67
CA ILE A 182 23.32 23.50 29.38
C ILE A 182 22.99 24.27 30.66
N TYR A 183 22.67 23.58 31.74
CA TYR A 183 22.13 24.24 32.94
C TYR A 183 23.07 24.23 34.14
N VAL A 184 23.80 23.14 34.37
CA VAL A 184 24.62 22.97 35.59
C VAL A 184 26.02 23.52 35.39
N LEU A 185 26.67 23.19 34.26
CA LEU A 185 28.02 23.64 33.95
C LEU A 185 28.18 25.18 33.98
N PRO A 186 27.33 25.99 33.31
CA PRO A 186 27.50 27.46 33.33
C PRO A 186 27.35 28.05 34.74
N LYS A 187 26.44 27.53 35.57
CA LYS A 187 26.25 28.01 36.96
C LYS A 187 27.43 27.77 37.89
N ILE A 188 28.34 26.86 37.54
CA ILE A 188 29.54 26.55 38.34
C ILE A 188 30.72 27.43 37.91
N LEU A 189 30.70 27.92 36.66
CA LEU A 189 31.78 28.71 36.08
C LEU A 189 31.54 30.23 36.19
N GLU A 190 30.31 30.66 36.46
CA GLU A 190 29.96 32.00 36.95
C GLU A 190 30.16 32.12 38.46
#